data_AF-A0A353GRJ5-F1
#
_entry.id   AF-A0A353GRJ5-F1
#
_cell.length_a   1.000
_cell.length_b   1.000
_cell.length_c   1.000
_cell.angle_alpha   90.00
_cell.angle_beta   90.00
_cell.angle_gamma   90.00
#
_symmetry.space_group_name_H-M   'P 1'
#
loop_
_entity.id
_entity.type
_entity.pdbx_description
1 polymer ?
#
loop_
_entity_poly.entity_id
_entity_poly.type
_entity_poly.pdbx_seq_one_letter_code
_entity_poly.pdbx_strand_id
1 'polypeptide(L)'
;MLETLFEVQTPSSKIKIQVIGNIIASQELIKFLDKEKFSELCKSGCPTYDKKWACPPYSPSYDQYAKLYSKAMLVCFFCTMDQFGYIKNDYLKIKAANSILKSRMDKFMRNLETELGGEFLSNGSCRICKPCSCKNKEGGCKNPTKRRYSMEAVGLDVGKISEDILEHKLFWYGKNRLPLYTSVVSCLLNNNQRMNLEGIKKISLLSS
;
A
#
# COMPACT_ATOMS: atom_id res chain seq x y z
N MET A 1 4.08 16.50 -8.23
CA MET A 1 2.88 15.68 -7.93
C MET A 1 2.06 15.48 -9.21
N LEU A 2 1.39 14.34 -9.36
CA LEU A 2 0.48 14.01 -10.45
C LEU A 2 -0.84 13.52 -9.87
N GLU A 3 -1.95 13.91 -10.47
CA GLU A 3 -3.27 13.38 -10.19
C GLU A 3 -3.89 12.79 -11.46
N THR A 4 -4.57 11.65 -11.32
CA THR A 4 -5.35 11.03 -12.40
C THR A 4 -6.46 10.17 -11.80
N LEU A 5 -7.28 9.55 -12.64
CA LEU A 5 -8.25 8.55 -12.21
C LEU A 5 -8.35 7.42 -13.22
N PHE A 6 -8.84 6.29 -12.74
CA PHE A 6 -9.21 5.17 -13.59
C PHE A 6 -10.49 4.50 -13.06
N GLU A 7 -11.13 3.72 -13.92
CA GLU A 7 -12.38 3.05 -13.58
C GLU A 7 -12.17 1.54 -13.49
N VAL A 8 -12.88 0.92 -12.56
CA VAL A 8 -12.89 -0.52 -12.38
C VAL A 8 -14.31 -1.01 -12.51
N GLN A 9 -14.54 -1.89 -13.49
CA GLN A 9 -15.78 -2.63 -13.58
C GLN A 9 -15.84 -3.68 -12.48
N THR A 10 -16.88 -3.62 -11.66
CA THR A 10 -17.29 -4.69 -10.76
C THR A 10 -18.62 -5.28 -11.24
N PRO A 11 -19.04 -6.47 -10.74
CA PRO A 11 -20.33 -7.03 -11.10
C PRO A 11 -21.53 -6.12 -10.77
N SER A 12 -21.37 -5.22 -9.79
CA SER A 12 -22.48 -4.41 -9.25
C SER A 12 -22.42 -2.94 -9.67
N SER A 13 -21.24 -2.42 -10.02
CA SER A 13 -21.03 -1.00 -10.31
C SER A 13 -19.69 -0.73 -10.98
N LYS A 14 -19.58 0.44 -11.60
CA LYS A 14 -18.30 1.00 -12.06
C LYS A 14 -17.73 1.88 -10.97
N ILE A 15 -16.54 1.55 -10.46
CA ILE A 15 -15.88 2.29 -9.38
C ILE A 15 -14.79 3.18 -9.97
N LYS A 16 -14.92 4.49 -9.79
CA LYS A 16 -13.89 5.49 -10.06
C LYS A 16 -12.88 5.51 -8.92
N ILE A 17 -11.62 5.28 -9.26
CA ILE A 17 -10.48 5.32 -8.34
C ILE A 17 -9.61 6.51 -8.74
N GLN A 18 -9.47 7.47 -7.84
CA GLN A 18 -8.53 8.57 -7.96
C GLN A 18 -7.14 8.11 -7.57
N VAL A 19 -6.13 8.69 -8.21
CA VAL A 19 -4.72 8.35 -8.05
C VAL A 19 -3.91 9.62 -7.84
N ILE A 20 -3.11 9.63 -6.78
CA ILE A 20 -2.12 10.68 -6.53
C ILE A 20 -0.74 10.03 -6.58
N GLY A 21 0.17 10.61 -7.34
CA GLY A 21 1.54 10.15 -7.51
C GLY A 21 2.55 11.24 -7.19
N ASN A 22 3.61 10.89 -6.46
CA ASN A 22 4.75 11.79 -6.27
C ASN A 22 6.06 11.00 -6.26
N ILE A 23 7.16 11.62 -6.69
CA ILE A 23 8.51 11.03 -6.61
C ILE A 23 9.36 11.96 -5.76
N ILE A 24 10.01 11.38 -4.76
CA ILE A 24 10.91 12.07 -3.83
C ILE A 24 12.22 11.29 -3.72
N ALA A 25 13.23 11.86 -3.08
CA ALA A 25 14.40 11.09 -2.69
C ALA A 25 13.98 10.06 -1.62
N SER A 26 14.45 8.82 -1.72
CA SER A 26 14.11 7.75 -0.78
C SER A 26 14.43 8.10 0.67
N GLN A 27 15.49 8.88 0.89
CA GLN A 27 15.95 9.31 2.21
C GLN A 27 15.02 10.32 2.88
N GLU A 28 14.20 11.04 2.11
CA GLU A 28 13.21 11.95 2.69
C GLU A 28 12.15 11.20 3.50
N LEU A 29 11.95 9.91 3.24
CA LEU A 29 11.02 9.08 4.01
C LEU A 29 11.54 8.73 5.41
N ILE A 30 12.84 8.88 5.68
CA ILE A 30 13.42 8.60 7.01
C ILE A 30 12.79 9.49 8.09
N LYS A 31 12.40 10.73 7.79
CA LYS A 31 11.75 11.63 8.77
C LYS A 31 10.40 11.12 9.27
N PHE A 32 9.81 10.13 8.58
CA PHE A 32 8.55 9.48 8.97
C PHE A 32 8.76 8.08 9.57
N LEU A 33 10.01 7.68 9.81
CA LEU A 33 10.34 6.37 10.38
C LEU A 33 10.17 6.39 11.90
N ASP A 34 9.31 5.50 12.40
CA ASP A 34 9.16 5.19 13.81
C ASP A 34 8.90 3.67 13.96
N LYS A 35 9.99 2.90 13.79
CA LYS A 35 9.91 1.44 13.72
C LYS A 35 9.32 0.81 14.98
N GLU A 36 9.66 1.34 16.15
CA GLU A 36 9.19 0.84 17.43
C GLU A 36 7.68 1.06 17.58
N LYS A 37 7.21 2.30 17.36
CA LYS A 37 5.78 2.64 17.42
C LYS A 37 4.96 1.78 16.48
N PHE A 38 5.34 1.67 15.21
CA PHE A 38 4.55 0.90 14.24
C PHE A 38 4.61 -0.61 14.47
N SER A 39 5.70 -1.13 15.04
CA SER A 39 5.77 -2.53 15.47
C SER A 39 4.82 -2.80 16.64
N GLU A 40 4.73 -1.88 17.61
CA GLU A 40 3.80 -1.99 18.75
C GLU A 40 2.33 -1.83 18.32
N LEU A 41 2.03 -0.90 17.40
CA LEU A 41 0.70 -0.79 16.78
C LEU A 41 0.32 -2.09 16.03
N CYS A 42 1.28 -2.71 15.35
CA CYS A 42 1.04 -4.02 14.72
C CYS A 42 0.77 -5.10 15.78
N LYS A 43 1.56 -5.15 16.84
CA LYS A 43 1.43 -6.14 17.91
C LYS A 43 0.09 -6.07 18.63
N SER A 44 -0.38 -4.85 18.93
CA SER A 44 -1.64 -4.60 19.64
C SER A 44 -2.88 -4.68 18.74
N GLY A 45 -2.78 -4.27 17.47
CA GLY A 45 -3.93 -4.07 16.60
C GLY A 45 -4.04 -5.01 15.39
N CYS A 46 -3.00 -5.77 15.03
CA CYS A 46 -2.98 -6.57 13.80
C CYS A 46 -3.07 -8.08 14.06
N PRO A 47 -4.11 -8.77 13.59
CA PRO A 47 -4.28 -10.22 13.81
C PRO A 47 -3.20 -11.07 13.13
N THR A 48 -2.42 -10.49 12.21
CA THR A 48 -1.33 -11.16 11.49
C THR A 48 0.08 -10.83 12.01
N TYR A 49 0.20 -10.05 13.09
CA TYR A 49 1.49 -9.84 13.76
C TYR A 49 2.16 -11.18 14.09
N ASP A 50 3.47 -11.26 13.89
CA ASP A 50 4.30 -12.46 14.15
C ASP A 50 3.86 -13.76 13.42
N LYS A 51 2.92 -13.66 12.47
CA LYS A 51 2.39 -14.82 11.71
C LYS A 51 2.80 -14.83 10.25
N LYS A 52 3.59 -13.84 9.82
CA LYS A 52 4.09 -13.70 8.45
C LYS A 52 5.51 -13.17 8.46
N TRP A 53 6.35 -13.75 7.60
CA TRP A 53 7.74 -13.27 7.37
C TRP A 53 7.84 -11.86 6.77
N ALA A 54 6.71 -11.23 6.41
CA ALA A 54 6.63 -9.85 5.93
C ALA A 54 6.13 -8.86 7.01
N CYS A 55 5.88 -9.35 8.23
CA CYS A 55 5.40 -8.55 9.34
C CYS A 55 6.47 -8.46 10.43
N PRO A 56 6.38 -7.47 11.34
CA PRO A 56 7.17 -7.47 12.56
C PRO A 56 6.95 -8.77 13.36
N PRO A 57 7.99 -9.28 14.06
CA PRO A 57 9.34 -8.69 14.19
C PRO A 57 10.29 -8.96 13.01
N TYR A 58 9.86 -9.70 11.98
CA TYR A 58 10.74 -10.20 10.90
C TYR A 58 11.00 -9.21 9.76
N SER A 59 10.20 -8.15 9.67
CA SER A 59 10.39 -7.06 8.70
C SER A 59 11.54 -6.14 9.12
N PRO A 60 12.44 -5.74 8.21
CA PRO A 60 13.52 -4.80 8.50
C PRO A 60 12.98 -3.41 8.82
N SER A 61 13.84 -2.53 9.32
CA SER A 61 13.54 -1.10 9.41
C SER A 61 13.69 -0.43 8.04
N TYR A 62 12.92 0.63 7.76
CA TYR A 62 12.93 1.31 6.47
C TYR A 62 14.31 1.84 6.12
N ASP A 63 15.02 2.46 7.06
CA ASP A 63 16.37 3.00 6.87
C ASP A 63 17.37 1.93 6.44
N GLN A 64 17.19 0.67 6.86
CA GLN A 64 18.02 -0.46 6.41
C GLN A 64 17.58 -0.96 5.04
N TYR A 65 16.27 -1.03 4.81
CA TYR A 65 15.68 -1.54 3.57
C TYR A 65 15.88 -0.59 2.39
N ALA A 66 15.85 0.72 2.65
CA ALA A 66 15.93 1.77 1.64
C ALA A 66 17.36 2.15 1.23
N LYS A 67 18.41 1.71 1.94
CA LYS A 67 19.82 2.07 1.63
C LYS A 67 20.24 1.77 0.19
N LEU A 68 19.60 0.77 -0.40
CA LEU A 68 19.89 0.33 -1.76
C LEU A 68 19.19 1.17 -2.83
N TYR A 69 18.38 2.16 -2.45
CA TYR A 69 17.52 2.91 -3.36
C TYR A 69 17.68 4.42 -3.14
N SER A 70 17.66 5.18 -4.22
CA SER A 70 17.83 6.64 -4.22
C SER A 70 16.51 7.39 -4.40
N LYS A 71 15.49 6.74 -4.99
CA LYS A 71 14.18 7.33 -5.28
C LYS A 71 13.06 6.52 -4.64
N ALA A 72 11.99 7.22 -4.26
CA ALA A 72 10.74 6.66 -3.79
C ALA A 72 9.57 7.25 -4.60
N MET A 73 8.86 6.42 -5.35
CA MET A 73 7.59 6.78 -5.99
C MET A 73 6.44 6.40 -5.07
N LEU A 74 5.80 7.40 -4.49
CA LEU A 74 4.60 7.26 -3.67
C LEU A 74 3.37 7.28 -4.55
N VAL A 75 2.46 6.35 -4.30
CA VAL A 75 1.19 6.23 -5.03
C VAL A 75 0.06 6.05 -4.01
N CYS A 76 -0.92 6.94 -4.02
CA CYS A 76 -2.16 6.82 -3.26
C CYS A 76 -3.31 6.53 -4.22
N PHE A 77 -4.08 5.47 -3.94
CA PHE A 77 -5.40 5.27 -4.56
C PHE A 77 -6.48 5.57 -3.56
N PHE A 78 -7.54 6.25 -3.99
CA PHE A 78 -8.72 6.46 -3.16
C PHE A 78 -10.01 6.44 -3.97
N CYS A 79 -11.11 6.13 -3.29
CA CYS A 79 -12.45 6.21 -3.86
C CYS A 79 -13.46 6.60 -2.78
N THR A 80 -14.50 7.30 -3.20
CA THR A 80 -15.60 7.75 -2.34
C THR A 80 -16.55 6.61 -1.99
N MET A 81 -17.09 6.63 -0.76
CA MET A 81 -17.92 5.53 -0.25
C MET A 81 -19.36 5.53 -0.79
N ASP A 82 -19.82 6.62 -1.39
CA ASP A 82 -21.12 6.75 -2.06
C ASP A 82 -21.25 5.82 -3.28
N GLN A 83 -20.15 5.52 -3.96
CA GLN A 83 -20.06 4.53 -5.06
C GLN A 83 -20.43 3.10 -4.62
N PHE A 84 -20.50 2.85 -3.32
CA PHE A 84 -20.88 1.57 -2.70
C PHE A 84 -22.30 1.60 -2.11
N GLY A 85 -23.16 2.53 -2.54
CA GLY A 85 -24.54 2.67 -2.06
C GLY A 85 -25.41 1.42 -2.22
N TYR A 86 -25.06 0.52 -3.14
CA TYR A 86 -25.74 -0.77 -3.34
C TYR A 86 -25.53 -1.78 -2.18
N ILE A 87 -24.52 -1.56 -1.33
CA ILE A 87 -24.28 -2.39 -0.13
C ILE A 87 -24.91 -1.69 1.06
N LYS A 88 -25.88 -2.29 1.75
CA LYS A 88 -26.56 -1.63 2.88
C LYS A 88 -25.70 -1.49 4.14
N ASN A 89 -24.84 -2.47 4.40
CA ASN A 89 -24.03 -2.52 5.62
C ASN A 89 -22.70 -1.76 5.43
N ASP A 90 -22.45 -0.75 6.27
CA ASP A 90 -21.27 0.11 6.15
C ASP A 90 -19.93 -0.62 6.34
N TYR A 91 -19.87 -1.61 7.23
CA TYR A 91 -18.68 -2.44 7.37
C TYR A 91 -18.39 -3.24 6.10
N LEU A 92 -19.42 -3.77 5.44
CA LEU A 92 -19.28 -4.46 4.15
C LEU A 92 -18.89 -3.49 3.03
N LYS A 93 -19.40 -2.24 3.01
CA LYS A 93 -18.94 -1.20 2.06
C LYS A 93 -17.44 -0.97 2.19
N ILE A 94 -16.99 -0.74 3.42
CA ILE A 94 -15.57 -0.51 3.74
C ILE A 94 -14.71 -1.71 3.28
N LYS A 95 -15.16 -2.93 3.58
CA LYS A 95 -14.43 -4.15 3.21
C LYS A 95 -14.34 -4.31 1.69
N ALA A 96 -15.43 -4.04 0.97
CA ALA A 96 -15.47 -4.12 -0.49
C ALA A 96 -14.53 -3.09 -1.13
N ALA A 97 -14.65 -1.81 -0.73
CA ALA A 97 -13.81 -0.72 -1.22
C ALA A 97 -12.32 -1.00 -0.99
N ASN A 98 -11.94 -1.39 0.22
CA ASN A 98 -10.57 -1.80 0.53
C ASN A 98 -10.09 -2.97 -0.33
N SER A 99 -10.92 -3.99 -0.50
CA SER A 99 -10.51 -5.17 -1.27
C SER A 99 -10.20 -4.80 -2.72
N ILE A 100 -11.00 -3.90 -3.31
CA ILE A 100 -10.79 -3.38 -4.67
C ILE A 100 -9.50 -2.57 -4.72
N LEU A 101 -9.36 -1.55 -3.87
CA LEU A 101 -8.19 -0.68 -3.86
C LEU A 101 -6.88 -1.45 -3.65
N LYS A 102 -6.84 -2.36 -2.66
CA LYS A 102 -5.65 -3.17 -2.35
C LYS A 102 -5.26 -4.10 -3.51
N SER A 103 -6.25 -4.73 -4.15
CA SER A 103 -6.02 -5.61 -5.30
C SER A 103 -5.48 -4.84 -6.51
N ARG A 104 -6.08 -3.69 -6.82
CA ARG A 104 -5.65 -2.85 -7.94
C ARG A 104 -4.27 -2.23 -7.69
N MET A 105 -4.03 -1.75 -6.49
CA MET A 105 -2.71 -1.24 -6.09
C MET A 105 -1.63 -2.32 -6.19
N ASP A 106 -1.85 -3.52 -5.65
CA ASP A 106 -0.84 -4.60 -5.72
C ASP A 106 -0.52 -4.99 -7.18
N LYS A 107 -1.55 -5.12 -8.05
CA LYS A 107 -1.34 -5.38 -9.49
C LYS A 107 -0.55 -4.25 -10.15
N PHE A 108 -0.92 -2.99 -9.89
CA PHE A 108 -0.25 -1.83 -10.45
C PHE A 108 1.22 -1.74 -10.03
N MET A 109 1.49 -1.87 -8.72
CA MET A 109 2.86 -1.79 -8.20
C MET A 109 3.74 -2.94 -8.70
N ARG A 110 3.20 -4.15 -8.90
CA ARG A 110 3.93 -5.26 -9.53
C ARG A 110 4.29 -5.00 -10.98
N ASN A 111 3.39 -4.38 -11.74
CA ASN A 111 3.67 -4.01 -13.11
C ASN A 111 4.78 -2.93 -13.16
N LEU A 112 4.67 -1.89 -12.33
CA LEU A 112 5.72 -0.87 -12.23
C LEU A 112 7.07 -1.46 -11.81
N GLU A 113 7.08 -2.37 -10.84
CA GLU A 113 8.30 -3.06 -10.40
C GLU A 113 8.92 -3.91 -11.53
N THR A 114 8.09 -4.56 -12.36
CA THR A 114 8.55 -5.32 -13.53
C THR A 114 9.14 -4.42 -14.61
N GLU A 115 8.51 -3.26 -14.86
CA GLU A 115 8.92 -2.32 -15.92
C GLU A 115 10.15 -1.48 -15.52
N LEU A 116 10.19 -1.01 -14.28
CA LEU A 116 11.18 -0.02 -13.82
C LEU A 116 12.29 -0.65 -12.96
N GLY A 117 12.10 -1.89 -12.52
CA GLY A 117 12.92 -2.51 -11.48
C GLY A 117 12.70 -1.87 -10.11
N GLY A 118 13.48 -2.33 -9.13
CA GLY A 118 13.37 -1.93 -7.73
C GLY A 118 12.46 -2.85 -6.93
N GLU A 119 12.03 -2.38 -5.77
CA GLU A 119 11.11 -3.12 -4.89
C GLU A 119 10.05 -2.19 -4.30
N PHE A 120 8.78 -2.64 -4.29
CA PHE A 120 7.72 -1.85 -3.67
C PHE A 120 7.41 -2.24 -2.23
N LEU A 121 7.06 -1.24 -1.42
CA LEU A 121 6.40 -1.38 -0.14
C LEU A 121 4.89 -1.36 -0.36
N SER A 122 4.23 -2.41 0.11
CA SER A 122 2.81 -2.65 -0.04
C SER A 122 1.95 -1.91 1.00
N ASN A 123 0.62 -1.96 0.82
CA ASN A 123 -0.40 -1.36 1.69
C ASN A 123 -1.05 -2.36 2.69
N GLY A 124 -0.33 -3.43 3.05
CA GLY A 124 -0.78 -4.35 4.09
C GLY A 124 -0.09 -5.71 4.07
N SER A 125 -0.67 -6.67 4.80
CA SER A 125 -0.04 -7.98 5.00
C SER A 125 0.14 -8.76 3.69
N CYS A 126 1.31 -9.39 3.51
CA CYS A 126 1.61 -10.28 2.37
C CYS A 126 0.56 -11.40 2.19
N ARG A 127 0.17 -11.68 0.94
CA ARG A 127 -0.92 -12.63 0.59
C ARG A 127 -0.52 -13.81 -0.30
N ILE A 128 0.79 -14.03 -0.49
CA ILE A 128 1.32 -14.97 -1.49
C ILE A 128 1.04 -16.44 -1.14
N CYS A 129 1.23 -16.83 0.12
CA CYS A 129 1.06 -18.21 0.58
C CYS A 129 -0.14 -18.35 1.53
N LYS A 130 -0.79 -19.53 1.49
CA LYS A 130 -1.91 -19.91 2.37
C LYS A 130 -1.72 -21.37 2.82
N PRO A 131 -1.35 -21.65 4.09
CA PRO A 131 -0.87 -20.73 5.12
C PRO A 131 0.58 -20.26 4.89
N CYS A 132 1.03 -19.26 5.66
CA CYS A 132 2.44 -18.84 5.70
C CYS A 132 3.24 -19.75 6.63
N SER A 133 4.46 -20.16 6.24
CA SER A 133 5.35 -21.00 7.06
C SER A 133 5.72 -20.37 8.40
N CYS A 134 5.68 -19.04 8.49
CA CYS A 134 5.91 -18.28 9.73
C CYS A 134 4.93 -18.66 10.85
N LYS A 135 3.71 -19.13 10.53
CA LYS A 135 2.74 -19.55 11.55
C LYS A 135 3.25 -20.69 12.44
N ASN A 136 4.04 -21.59 11.87
CA ASN A 136 4.62 -22.73 12.57
C ASN A 136 6.11 -22.51 12.90
N LYS A 137 6.65 -21.31 12.61
CA LYS A 137 8.09 -20.99 12.70
C LYS A 137 8.99 -21.97 11.93
N GLU A 138 8.45 -22.57 10.87
CA GLU A 138 9.18 -23.55 10.05
C GLU A 138 10.03 -22.84 9.00
N GLY A 139 11.35 -22.97 9.12
CA GLY A 139 12.31 -22.46 8.14
C GLY A 139 12.14 -20.97 7.83
N GLY A 140 12.23 -20.61 6.55
CA GLY A 140 12.10 -19.22 6.09
C GLY A 140 10.86 -18.96 5.24
N CYS A 141 10.81 -17.78 4.62
CA CYS A 141 9.78 -17.46 3.63
C CYS A 141 9.92 -18.39 2.42
N LYS A 142 8.84 -19.09 2.05
CA LYS A 142 8.80 -19.91 0.82
C LYS A 142 8.87 -19.10 -0.48
N ASN A 143 8.74 -17.78 -0.42
CA ASN A 143 8.72 -16.88 -1.57
C ASN A 143 9.51 -15.58 -1.28
N PRO A 144 10.82 -15.66 -0.97
CA PRO A 144 11.57 -14.52 -0.44
C PRO A 144 11.70 -13.38 -1.46
N THR A 145 11.86 -13.68 -2.74
CA THR A 145 12.00 -12.68 -3.83
C THR A 145 10.69 -12.00 -4.21
N LYS A 146 9.54 -12.65 -3.99
CA LYS A 146 8.21 -12.11 -4.28
C LYS A 146 7.58 -11.41 -3.07
N ARG A 147 8.09 -11.67 -1.86
CA ARG A 147 7.60 -11.09 -0.61
C ARG A 147 7.74 -9.57 -0.67
N ARG A 148 6.68 -8.86 -0.27
CA ARG A 148 6.70 -7.41 -0.08
C ARG A 148 6.31 -7.09 1.35
N TYR A 149 7.07 -6.20 1.97
CA TYR A 149 6.73 -5.63 3.28
C TYR A 149 5.66 -4.55 3.10
N SER A 150 4.86 -4.26 4.12
CA SER A 150 4.04 -3.05 4.08
C SER A 150 4.87 -1.84 4.53
N MET A 151 4.42 -0.64 4.17
CA MET A 151 5.07 0.60 4.63
C MET A 151 5.12 0.67 6.16
N GLU A 152 4.03 0.32 6.84
CA GLU A 152 3.97 0.29 8.32
C GLU A 152 4.83 -0.84 8.88
N ALA A 153 4.91 -1.99 8.21
CA ALA A 153 5.75 -3.10 8.66
C ALA A 153 7.23 -2.71 8.69
N VAL A 154 7.69 -1.83 7.78
CA VAL A 154 9.05 -1.28 7.82
C VAL A 154 9.20 -0.05 8.72
N GLY A 155 8.12 0.40 9.36
CA GLY A 155 8.14 1.47 10.36
C GLY A 155 7.74 2.86 9.86
N LEU A 156 7.18 2.99 8.66
CA LEU A 156 6.81 4.30 8.12
C LEU A 156 5.43 4.76 8.62
N ASP A 157 5.35 6.05 8.98
CA ASP A 157 4.08 6.74 9.24
C ASP A 157 3.37 7.10 7.94
N VAL A 158 2.57 6.15 7.43
CA VAL A 158 1.80 6.30 6.19
C VAL A 158 0.79 7.45 6.26
N GLY A 159 0.26 7.73 7.46
CA GLY A 159 -0.64 8.86 7.68
C GLY A 159 0.04 10.19 7.39
N LYS A 160 1.18 10.42 8.04
CA LYS A 160 1.99 11.63 7.83
C LYS A 160 2.57 11.71 6.42
N ILE A 161 3.04 10.60 5.84
CA ILE A 161 3.53 10.59 4.45
C ILE A 161 2.43 11.03 3.48
N SER A 162 1.21 10.51 3.66
CA SER A 162 0.09 10.86 2.80
C SER A 162 -0.30 12.33 2.97
N GLU A 163 -0.33 12.84 4.20
CA GLU A 163 -0.70 14.24 4.48
C GLU A 163 0.38 15.23 4.02
N ASP A 164 1.66 14.98 4.34
CA ASP A 164 2.75 15.94 4.13
C ASP A 164 3.35 15.89 2.71
N ILE A 165 3.28 14.74 2.02
CA ILE A 165 3.92 14.55 0.69
C ILE A 165 2.90 14.40 -0.44
N LEU A 166 1.76 13.78 -0.17
CA LEU A 166 0.70 13.56 -1.17
C LEU A 166 -0.47 14.53 -0.99
N GLU A 167 -0.41 15.44 0.00
CA GLU A 167 -1.46 16.41 0.32
C GLU A 167 -2.84 15.75 0.48
N HIS A 168 -2.86 14.51 0.98
CA HIS A 168 -4.05 13.67 1.04
C HIS A 168 -4.24 13.08 2.43
N LYS A 169 -5.30 13.50 3.11
CA LYS A 169 -5.63 13.03 4.45
C LYS A 169 -6.19 11.61 4.42
N LEU A 170 -5.65 10.72 5.24
CA LEU A 170 -6.21 9.36 5.41
C LEU A 170 -7.34 9.37 6.44
N PHE A 171 -8.47 8.76 6.07
CA PHE A 171 -9.56 8.47 7.01
C PHE A 171 -9.49 7.03 7.50
N TRP A 172 -9.28 6.87 8.80
CA TRP A 172 -9.33 5.58 9.47
C TRP A 172 -10.76 5.23 9.89
N TYR A 173 -11.06 3.93 9.97
CA TYR A 173 -12.39 3.46 10.37
C TYR A 173 -12.66 3.77 11.84
N GLY A 174 -13.72 4.53 12.08
CA GLY A 174 -14.33 4.66 13.40
C GLY A 174 -15.45 3.63 13.59
N LYS A 175 -15.71 3.25 14.84
CA LYS A 175 -16.88 2.42 15.16
C LYS A 175 -18.15 3.12 14.67
N ASN A 176 -18.92 2.47 13.80
CA ASN A 176 -20.18 2.95 13.24
C ASN A 176 -20.12 4.26 12.43
N ARG A 177 -18.96 4.63 11.87
CA ARG A 177 -18.86 5.81 11.00
C ARG A 177 -18.26 5.43 9.65
N LEU A 178 -19.08 5.51 8.60
CA LEU A 178 -18.62 5.42 7.22
C LEU A 178 -17.79 6.67 6.89
N PRO A 179 -16.51 6.54 6.48
CA PRO A 179 -15.74 7.68 6.03
C PRO A 179 -16.23 8.17 4.67
N LEU A 180 -15.91 9.41 4.30
CA LEU A 180 -16.27 9.98 2.99
C LEU A 180 -15.61 9.20 1.84
N TYR A 181 -14.39 8.76 2.05
CA TYR A 181 -13.61 7.93 1.12
C TYR A 181 -12.71 6.98 1.90
N THR A 182 -12.14 6.01 1.19
CA THR A 182 -11.08 5.16 1.69
C THR A 182 -9.88 5.22 0.77
N SER A 183 -8.69 4.97 1.32
CA SER A 183 -7.43 5.16 0.61
C SER A 183 -6.43 4.03 0.90
N VAL A 184 -5.52 3.78 -0.04
CA VAL A 184 -4.37 2.90 0.14
C VAL A 184 -3.14 3.59 -0.45
N VAL A 185 -2.01 3.50 0.26
CA VAL A 185 -0.74 4.11 -0.17
C VAL A 185 0.30 3.02 -0.33
N SER A 186 1.11 3.10 -1.38
CA SER A 186 2.24 2.21 -1.62
C SER A 186 3.42 3.00 -2.17
N CYS A 187 4.62 2.43 -2.06
CA CYS A 187 5.86 3.11 -2.43
C CYS A 187 6.72 2.19 -3.29
N LEU A 188 7.12 2.59 -4.49
CA LEU A 188 8.15 1.89 -5.27
C LEU A 188 9.52 2.51 -4.98
N LEU A 189 10.45 1.72 -4.44
CA LEU A 189 11.83 2.12 -4.23
C LEU A 189 12.66 1.68 -5.43
N ASN A 190 13.39 2.59 -6.07
CA ASN A 190 14.30 2.22 -7.17
C ASN A 190 15.51 3.18 -7.31
N ASN A 191 16.42 2.82 -8.22
CA ASN A 191 17.54 3.67 -8.68
C ASN A 191 17.43 4.08 -10.15
N ASN A 192 16.33 3.73 -10.81
CA ASN A 192 16.21 3.91 -12.24
C ASN A 192 16.05 5.39 -12.56
N GLN A 193 16.96 5.93 -13.39
CA GLN A 193 16.86 7.31 -13.83
C GLN A 193 15.60 7.57 -14.66
N ARG A 194 15.05 6.55 -15.32
CA ARG A 194 13.80 6.61 -16.09
C ARG A 194 12.53 6.65 -15.23
N MET A 195 12.64 6.51 -13.91
CA MET A 195 11.49 6.63 -13.01
C MET A 195 10.84 8.01 -13.19
N ASN A 196 9.60 8.00 -13.62
CA ASN A 196 8.78 9.18 -13.84
C ASN A 196 7.31 8.85 -13.55
N LEU A 197 6.45 9.87 -13.57
CA LEU A 197 5.03 9.72 -13.27
C LEU A 197 4.20 9.26 -14.50
N GLU A 198 4.80 9.04 -15.67
CA GLU A 198 4.09 8.57 -16.87
C GLU A 198 3.52 7.17 -16.70
N GLY A 199 4.21 6.29 -15.96
CA GLY A 199 3.68 4.97 -15.60
C GLY A 199 2.36 5.06 -14.83
N ILE A 200 2.19 6.11 -14.01
CA ILE A 200 0.93 6.39 -13.31
C ILE A 200 -0.11 6.94 -14.29
N LYS A 201 0.26 7.81 -15.25
CA LYS A 201 -0.69 8.26 -16.28
C LYS A 201 -1.25 7.10 -17.10
N LYS A 202 -0.43 6.09 -17.41
CA LYS A 202 -0.87 4.89 -18.15
C LYS A 202 -1.88 4.04 -17.40
N ILE A 203 -2.07 4.22 -16.09
CA ILE A 203 -3.03 3.42 -15.32
C ILE A 203 -4.48 3.61 -15.82
N SER A 204 -4.80 4.79 -16.33
CA SER A 204 -6.10 5.08 -16.94
C SER A 204 -6.31 4.36 -18.28
N LEU A 205 -5.23 3.84 -18.88
CA LEU A 205 -5.26 3.05 -20.12
C LEU A 205 -5.35 1.54 -19.84
N LEU A 206 -5.03 1.09 -18.62
CA LEU A 206 -5.08 -0.31 -18.19
C LEU A 206 -6.44 -0.74 -17.62
N SER A 207 -7.43 0.16 -17.68
CA SER A 207 -8.74 0.05 -17.00
C SER A 207 -9.86 -0.53 -17.86
N SER A 208 -9.53 -1.07 -19.04
CA SER A 208 -10.42 -1.84 -19.90
C SER A 208 -10.39 -3.34 -19.58
#